data_AF-U1PAM0-F1
#
_entry.id   AF-U1PAM0-F1
#
_cell.length_a   1.000
_cell.length_b   1.000
_cell.length_c   1.000
_cell.angle_alpha   90.00
_cell.angle_beta   90.00
_cell.angle_gamma   90.00
#
_symmetry.space_group_name_H-M   'P 1'
#
loop_
_entity.id
_entity.type
_entity.pdbx_description
1 polymer ?
#
loop_
_entity_poly.entity_id
_entity_poly.type
_entity_poly.pdbx_seq_one_letter_code
_entity_poly.pdbx_strand_id
1 'polypeptide(L)' 'MTRLNRSELRADGTPIDPMDALIAAVVRQYGWTLITAAAHLDRVVNLNVQRYR' A
#
# COMPACT_ATOMS: atom_id res chain seq x y z
N MET A 1 -0.88 8.45 22.04
CA MET A 1 -0.33 9.15 20.85
C MET A 1 -0.20 8.14 19.72
N THR A 2 -1.22 8.02 18.88
CA THR A 2 -1.18 7.19 17.68
C THR A 2 -0.28 7.90 16.68
N ARG A 3 0.94 7.39 16.47
CA ARG A 3 1.84 7.91 15.44
C ARG A 3 1.16 7.69 14.08
N LEU A 4 0.69 8.75 13.44
CA LEU A 4 0.42 8.75 12.00
C LEU A 4 1.75 8.38 11.33
N ASN A 5 1.80 7.14 10.85
CA ASN A 5 2.99 6.52 10.33
C ASN A 5 3.23 7.13 8.94
N ARG A 6 4.47 7.46 8.59
CA ARG A 6 4.89 8.04 7.30
C ARG A 6 4.56 7.14 6.08
N SER A 7 3.85 6.04 6.30
CA SER A 7 3.47 4.99 5.35
C SER A 7 2.19 5.26 4.53
N GLU A 8 1.61 6.46 4.62
CA GLU A 8 0.35 6.85 3.94
C GLU A 8 0.56 7.72 2.68
N LEU A 9 1.81 7.83 2.22
CA LEU A 9 2.15 8.54 0.98
C LEU A 9 2.63 7.55 -0.08
N ARG A 10 2.16 7.74 -1.31
CA ARG A 10 2.75 7.10 -2.50
C ARG A 10 4.19 7.58 -2.68
N ALA A 11 4.98 6.89 -3.48
CA ALA A 11 6.37 7.24 -3.77
C ALA A 11 6.56 8.67 -4.31
N ASP A 12 5.52 9.25 -4.93
CA ASP A 12 5.47 10.62 -5.46
C ASP A 12 4.93 11.66 -4.44
N GLY A 13 4.71 11.26 -3.19
CA GLY A 13 4.19 12.13 -2.14
C GLY A 13 2.67 12.36 -2.21
N THR A 14 1.95 11.70 -3.13
CA THR A 14 0.49 11.81 -3.18
C THR A 14 -0.18 10.95 -2.09
N PRO A 15 -1.30 11.39 -1.50
CA PRO A 15 -2.04 10.61 -0.51
C PRO A 15 -2.55 9.28 -1.09
N ILE A 16 -2.47 8.23 -0.27
CA ILE A 16 -3.13 6.95 -0.55
C ILE A 16 -4.55 6.99 0.05
N ASP A 17 -5.51 6.34 -0.61
CA ASP A 17 -6.85 6.18 -0.03
C ASP A 17 -6.76 5.45 1.33
N PRO A 18 -7.54 5.84 2.36
CA PRO A 18 -7.45 5.23 3.68
C PRO A 18 -7.59 3.70 3.68
N MET A 19 -8.44 3.13 2.81
CA MET A 19 -8.61 1.69 2.72
C MET A 19 -7.38 1.01 2.11
N ASP A 20 -6.84 1.61 1.04
CA ASP A 20 -5.62 1.14 0.40
C ASP A 20 -4.42 1.17 1.35
N ALA A 21 -4.35 2.20 2.21
CA ALA A 21 -3.32 2.31 3.24
C ALA A 21 -3.43 1.18 4.29
N LEU A 22 -4.66 0.83 4.71
CA LEU A 22 -4.92 -0.28 5.62
C LEU A 22 -4.50 -1.62 4.99
N ILE A 23 -4.91 -1.86 3.73
CA ILE A 23 -4.55 -3.08 2.99
C ILE A 23 -3.01 -3.18 2.89
N ALA A 24 -2.35 -2.10 2.49
CA ALA A 24 -0.90 -2.07 2.37
C ALA A 24 -0.19 -2.30 3.71
N ALA A 25 -0.75 -1.82 4.83
CA ALA A 25 -0.20 -2.08 6.16
C ALA A 25 -0.25 -3.57 6.52
N VAL A 26 -1.40 -4.23 6.28
CA VAL A 26 -1.57 -5.66 6.55
C VAL A 26 -0.64 -6.50 5.68
N VAL A 27 -0.62 -6.28 4.37
CA VAL A 27 0.23 -7.05 3.45
C VAL A 27 1.71 -6.96 3.84
N ARG A 28 2.18 -5.75 4.22
CA ARG A 28 3.55 -5.54 4.70
C ARG A 28 3.84 -6.24 6.02
N GLN A 29 2.91 -6.16 6.98
CA GLN A 29 3.06 -6.77 8.29
C GLN A 29 3.33 -8.28 8.19
N TYR A 30 2.74 -8.94 7.19
CA TYR A 30 2.87 -10.39 6.98
C TYR A 30 3.81 -10.79 5.84
N GLY A 31 4.44 -9.83 5.15
CA GLY A 31 5.34 -10.12 4.02
C GLY A 31 4.66 -10.79 2.84
N TRP A 32 3.38 -10.49 2.60
CA TRP A 32 2.59 -11.10 1.53
C TRP A 32 2.69 -10.35 0.19
N THR A 33 2.18 -10.99 -0.86
CA THR A 33 1.96 -10.37 -2.17
C THR A 33 0.51 -9.94 -2.29
N LEU A 34 0.27 -8.67 -2.62
CA LEU A 34 -1.07 -8.17 -2.93
C LEU A 34 -1.43 -8.48 -4.39
N ILE A 35 -2.47 -9.29 -4.57
CA ILE A 35 -3.04 -9.63 -5.89
C ILE A 35 -4.19 -8.67 -6.19
N THR A 36 -4.07 -7.82 -7.21
CA THR A 36 -5.07 -6.75 -7.45
C THR A 36 -5.11 -6.25 -8.90
N ALA A 37 -6.27 -5.76 -9.33
CA ALA A 37 -6.45 -5.02 -10.59
C ALA A 37 -6.20 -3.49 -10.43
N ALA A 38 -6.05 -2.99 -9.20
CA ALA A 38 -5.91 -1.57 -8.89
C ALA A 38 -4.53 -0.99 -9.25
N ALA A 39 -4.42 -0.35 -10.43
CA ALA A 39 -3.16 0.20 -11.00
C ALA A 39 -2.35 1.06 -10.02
N HIS A 40 -3.04 1.86 -9.21
CA HIS A 40 -2.43 2.88 -8.37
C HIS A 40 -1.65 2.35 -7.16
N LEU A 41 -1.80 1.06 -6.82
CA LEU A 41 -1.09 0.43 -5.70
C LEU A 41 0.37 0.08 -6.02
N ASP A 42 0.77 0.09 -7.30
CA ASP A 42 2.17 -0.13 -7.70
C ASP A 42 3.11 0.96 -7.19
N ARG A 43 2.57 2.13 -6.83
CA ARG A 43 3.34 3.29 -6.34
C ARG A 43 3.51 3.29 -4.82
N VAL A 44 2.98 2.29 -4.12
CA VAL A 44 3.09 2.18 -2.66
C VAL A 44 4.44 1.59 -2.30
N VAL A 45 5.22 2.35 -1.54
CA VAL A 45 6.59 1.96 -1.17
C VAL A 45 6.57 0.70 -0.27
N ASN A 46 7.47 -0.24 -0.56
CA ASN A 46 7.62 -1.51 0.14
C ASN A 46 6.38 -2.42 0.11
N LEU A 47 5.58 -2.35 -0.96
CA LEU A 47 4.46 -3.25 -1.19
C LEU A 47 4.78 -4.19 -2.35
N ASN A 48 4.71 -5.51 -2.11
CA ASN A 48 4.84 -6.49 -3.19
C ASN A 48 3.48 -6.65 -3.87
N VAL A 49 3.37 -6.30 -5.16
CA VAL A 49 2.12 -6.29 -5.91
C VAL A 49 2.22 -7.17 -7.14
N GLN A 50 1.20 -7.97 -7.39
CA GLN A 50 1.05 -8.74 -8.61
C GLN A 50 -0.34 -8.52 -9.21
N ARG A 51 -0.38 -8.39 -10.54
CA ARG A 51 -1.63 -8.22 -11.31
C ARG A 51 -2.25 -9.58 -11.59
N TYR A 52 -3.53 -9.73 -11.28
CA TYR A 52 -4.33 -10.77 -11.92
C TYR A 52 -4.86 -10.22 -13.25
N ARG A 53 -4.78 -11.05 -14.30
CA ARG A 53 -5.43 -10.82 -15.60
C ARG A 53 -6.67 -11.69 -15.68
#